data_AF-A0A7J4PX48-F1
#
_entry.id   AF-A0A7J4PX48-F1
#
_cell.length_a   1.000
_cell.length_b   1.000
_cell.length_c   1.000
_cell.angle_alpha   90.00
_cell.angle_beta   90.00
_cell.angle_gamma   90.00
#
_symmetry.space_group_name_H-M   'P 1'
#
loop_
_entity.id
_entity.type
_entity.pdbx_description
1 polymer ?
#
loop_
_entity_poly.entity_id
_entity_poly.type
_entity_poly.pdbx_seq_one_letter_code
_entity_poly.pdbx_strand_id
1 'polypeptide(L)'
;MLSLDDPYAVVYRQIHAVVSPDGETVEILERSSCYGGGAWSLYHYSKGPLVISSRSLGEWFRYLVRSGKADLDLASSKRSAGFESVVVKEDEVEITYAGLGGGGVGATVSRSRAGDVLRSTVSESGGGKVGRGTIVLPRRERIIIGVDDTDSKTEGATWSLVHNISLKVDRPEARYVSHALIQLFPVPTKTQNCVSTAVEFAALPGKADGMLADFRDLLERYSVSNDTGMVVYRGFDPSPLMDYSHLCRTERIPYELAVETAKKTGTDVILAGQGLIGALAAIPFCARPGESVRPEV
;
A
#
# COMPACT_ATOMS: atom_id res chain seq x y z
N MET A 1 5.00 -19.36 -36.58
CA MET A 1 4.24 -18.12 -36.81
C MET A 1 3.92 -17.54 -35.45
N LEU A 2 4.16 -16.25 -35.21
CA LEU A 2 3.87 -15.63 -33.91
C LEU A 2 2.39 -15.21 -33.86
N SER A 3 1.72 -15.48 -32.75
CA SER A 3 0.32 -15.11 -32.48
C SER A 3 0.20 -14.45 -31.10
N LEU A 4 -0.82 -13.59 -30.94
CA LEU A 4 -1.15 -12.94 -29.68
C LEU A 4 -2.50 -13.46 -29.20
N ASP A 5 -2.57 -13.84 -27.93
CA ASP A 5 -3.82 -14.13 -27.24
C ASP A 5 -4.40 -12.82 -26.68
N ASP A 6 -5.66 -12.52 -26.97
CA ASP A 6 -6.35 -11.28 -26.58
C ASP A 6 -5.53 -9.99 -26.82
N PRO A 7 -5.21 -9.64 -28.08
CA PRO A 7 -4.18 -8.66 -28.44
C PRO A 7 -4.41 -7.22 -27.94
N TYR A 8 -5.59 -6.93 -27.40
CA TYR A 8 -5.98 -5.61 -26.88
C TYR A 8 -6.16 -5.58 -25.36
N ALA A 9 -6.00 -6.71 -24.68
CA ALA A 9 -6.14 -6.80 -23.23
C ALA A 9 -4.78 -6.70 -22.54
N VAL A 10 -4.65 -5.76 -21.62
CA VAL A 10 -3.48 -5.67 -20.73
C VAL A 10 -3.93 -5.93 -19.31
N VAL A 11 -3.86 -7.20 -18.91
CA VAL A 11 -4.35 -7.64 -17.60
C VAL A 11 -3.48 -7.06 -16.48
N TYR A 12 -4.11 -6.41 -15.50
CA TYR A 12 -3.43 -5.93 -14.30
C TYR A 12 -2.89 -7.11 -13.49
N ARG A 13 -1.72 -6.97 -12.88
CA ARG A 13 -1.15 -8.06 -12.08
C ARG A 13 -2.03 -8.34 -10.87
N GLN A 14 -2.38 -7.30 -10.12
CA GLN A 14 -3.17 -7.37 -8.90
C GLN A 14 -3.97 -6.09 -8.69
N ILE A 15 -5.13 -6.19 -8.06
CA ILE A 15 -5.89 -5.05 -7.54
C ILE A 15 -6.32 -5.35 -6.10
N HIS A 16 -6.19 -4.38 -5.21
CA HIS A 16 -6.63 -4.48 -3.82
C HIS A 16 -7.51 -3.30 -3.42
N ALA A 17 -8.46 -3.55 -2.51
CA ALA A 17 -9.30 -2.53 -1.91
C ALA A 17 -9.10 -2.53 -0.39
N VAL A 18 -8.34 -1.54 0.10
CA VAL A 18 -8.15 -1.31 1.54
C VAL A 18 -9.22 -0.35 2.01
N VAL A 19 -9.99 -0.69 3.03
CA VAL A 19 -11.19 0.06 3.42
C VAL A 19 -11.01 0.71 4.78
N SER A 20 -11.51 1.95 4.95
CA SER A 20 -11.55 2.61 6.26
C SER A 20 -12.50 1.90 7.23
N PRO A 21 -12.31 2.04 8.55
CA PRO A 21 -13.16 1.35 9.53
C PRO A 21 -14.66 1.65 9.37
N ASP A 22 -15.01 2.90 9.04
CA ASP A 22 -16.38 3.36 8.77
C ASP A 22 -16.93 2.96 7.40
N GLY A 23 -16.08 2.44 6.49
CA GLY A 23 -16.46 2.10 5.12
C GLY A 23 -16.70 3.30 4.19
N GLU A 24 -16.45 4.53 4.63
CA GLU A 24 -16.69 5.75 3.84
C GLU A 24 -15.61 5.99 2.78
N THR A 25 -14.41 5.46 3.00
CA THR A 25 -13.29 5.60 2.07
C THR A 25 -12.62 4.27 1.77
N VAL A 26 -12.09 4.16 0.56
CA VAL A 26 -11.35 3.01 0.08
C VAL A 26 -10.07 3.51 -0.56
N GLU A 27 -8.94 2.89 -0.25
CA GLU A 27 -7.75 3.01 -1.08
C GLU A 27 -7.69 1.83 -2.05
N ILE A 28 -7.87 2.14 -3.33
CA ILE A 28 -7.75 1.18 -4.43
C ILE A 28 -6.29 1.16 -4.87
N LEU A 29 -5.68 -0.03 -4.82
CA LEU A 29 -4.29 -0.27 -5.16
C LEU A 29 -4.24 -1.10 -6.44
N GLU A 30 -3.80 -0.50 -7.54
CA GLU A 30 -3.74 -1.18 -8.83
C GLU A 30 -2.30 -1.39 -9.28
N ARG A 31 -1.89 -2.66 -9.44
CA ARG A 31 -0.58 -3.03 -9.98
C ARG A 31 -0.69 -3.30 -11.48
N SER A 32 -0.37 -2.29 -12.28
CA SER A 32 -0.49 -2.38 -13.74
C SER A 32 0.63 -3.24 -14.35
N SER A 33 0.31 -4.02 -15.39
CA SER A 33 1.30 -4.68 -16.23
C SER A 33 1.91 -3.76 -17.29
N CYS A 34 1.36 -2.56 -17.46
CA CYS A 34 1.83 -1.55 -18.40
C CYS A 34 1.85 -0.17 -17.73
N TYR A 35 3.05 0.37 -17.48
CA TYR A 35 3.20 1.68 -16.85
C TYR A 35 2.50 2.79 -17.66
N GLY A 36 2.66 2.82 -18.98
CA GLY A 36 2.03 3.83 -19.83
C GLY A 36 0.49 3.83 -19.74
N GLY A 37 -0.13 2.65 -19.76
CA GLY A 37 -1.59 2.50 -19.58
C GLY A 37 -2.04 2.85 -18.16
N GLY A 38 -1.23 2.53 -17.15
CA GLY A 38 -1.47 2.91 -15.76
C GLY A 38 -1.37 4.42 -15.54
N ALA A 39 -0.36 5.09 -16.12
CA ALA A 39 -0.19 6.54 -16.04
C ALA A 39 -1.32 7.30 -16.74
N TRP A 40 -1.79 6.80 -17.89
CA TRP A 40 -2.99 7.33 -18.55
C TRP A 40 -4.23 7.17 -17.67
N SER A 41 -4.40 5.98 -17.06
CA SER A 41 -5.51 5.72 -16.14
C SER A 41 -5.45 6.67 -14.95
N LEU A 42 -4.29 6.82 -14.31
CA LEU A 42 -4.08 7.76 -13.21
C LEU A 42 -4.54 9.16 -13.61
N TYR A 43 -4.03 9.70 -14.73
CA TYR A 43 -4.40 11.05 -15.16
C TYR A 43 -5.92 11.23 -15.32
N HIS A 44 -6.64 10.29 -15.92
CA HIS A 44 -8.07 10.45 -16.17
C HIS A 44 -8.94 10.13 -14.95
N TYR A 45 -8.67 9.03 -14.25
CA TYR A 45 -9.44 8.60 -13.09
C TYR A 45 -9.34 9.62 -11.95
N SER A 46 -8.18 10.25 -11.76
CA SER A 46 -7.97 11.26 -10.72
C SER A 46 -8.84 12.52 -10.85
N LYS A 47 -9.47 12.74 -12.01
CA LYS A 47 -10.44 13.84 -12.22
C LYS A 47 -11.89 13.42 -11.93
N GLY A 48 -12.08 12.17 -11.49
CA GLY A 48 -13.38 11.62 -11.16
C GLY A 48 -13.91 12.16 -9.83
N PRO A 49 -15.24 12.31 -9.69
CA PRO A 49 -15.87 12.92 -8.51
C PRO A 49 -15.68 12.11 -7.20
N LEU A 50 -15.45 10.79 -7.31
CA LEU A 50 -15.21 9.93 -6.15
C LEU A 50 -13.76 9.99 -5.66
N VAL A 51 -12.80 10.48 -6.45
CA VAL A 51 -11.38 10.47 -6.08
C VAL A 51 -11.06 11.64 -5.15
N ILE A 52 -10.54 11.31 -3.96
CA ILE A 52 -10.03 12.28 -2.98
C ILE A 52 -8.57 12.63 -3.32
N SER A 53 -7.75 11.61 -3.56
CA SER A 53 -6.35 11.78 -3.93
C SER A 53 -5.84 10.56 -4.70
N SER A 54 -4.73 10.72 -5.39
CA SER A 54 -4.17 9.66 -6.23
C SER A 54 -2.68 9.85 -6.45
N ARG A 55 -1.93 8.76 -6.61
CA ARG A 55 -0.49 8.80 -6.86
C ARG A 55 0.02 7.52 -7.51
N SER A 56 1.20 7.59 -8.11
CA SER A 56 1.97 6.44 -8.55
C SER A 56 3.11 6.20 -7.56
N LEU A 57 3.29 4.97 -7.09
CA LEU A 57 4.39 4.53 -6.22
C LEU A 57 4.98 3.23 -6.78
N GLY A 58 6.13 3.35 -7.45
CA GLY A 58 6.71 2.20 -8.17
C GLY A 58 5.74 1.64 -9.20
N GLU A 59 5.38 0.36 -9.08
CA GLU A 59 4.43 -0.32 -9.96
C GLU A 59 2.95 -0.12 -9.56
N TRP A 60 2.69 0.54 -8.43
CA TRP A 60 1.33 0.72 -7.90
C TRP A 60 0.75 2.08 -8.24
N PHE A 61 -0.48 2.07 -8.75
CA PHE A 61 -1.33 3.25 -8.87
C PHE A 61 -2.34 3.21 -7.73
N ARG A 62 -2.29 4.21 -6.84
CA ARG A 62 -3.10 4.28 -5.63
C ARG A 62 -4.14 5.37 -5.78
N TYR A 63 -5.39 5.07 -5.48
CA TYR A 63 -6.50 6.01 -5.48
C TYR A 63 -7.19 5.96 -4.13
N LEU A 64 -7.17 7.05 -3.38
CA LEU A 64 -8.06 7.21 -2.24
C LEU A 64 -9.40 7.75 -2.77
N VAL A 65 -10.47 7.00 -2.56
CA VAL A 65 -11.79 7.28 -3.10
C VAL A 65 -12.85 7.26 -2.01
N ARG A 66 -13.93 8.03 -2.20
CA ARG A 66 -15.15 7.92 -1.41
C ARG A 66 -15.98 6.75 -1.89
N SER A 67 -16.54 5.99 -0.94
CA SER A 67 -17.60 5.04 -1.21
C SER A 67 -18.85 5.78 -1.71
N GLY A 68 -19.54 5.20 -2.69
CA GLY A 68 -20.75 5.78 -3.27
C GLY A 68 -20.86 5.55 -4.77
N LYS A 69 -21.76 6.31 -5.39
CA LYS A 69 -21.99 6.33 -6.84
C LYS A 69 -21.89 7.76 -7.32
N ALA A 70 -21.41 7.94 -8.55
CA ALA A 70 -21.36 9.25 -9.17
C ALA A 70 -21.55 9.16 -10.68
N ASP A 71 -22.24 10.14 -11.23
CA ASP A 71 -22.35 10.28 -12.67
C ASP A 71 -21.02 10.78 -13.25
N LEU A 72 -20.57 10.09 -14.30
CA LEU A 72 -19.36 10.44 -15.03
C LEU A 72 -19.74 11.19 -16.30
N ASP A 73 -19.46 12.49 -16.34
CA ASP A 73 -19.50 13.25 -17.60
C ASP A 73 -18.20 12.96 -18.39
N LEU A 74 -18.19 11.78 -19.01
CA LEU A 74 -17.05 11.29 -19.77
C LEU A 74 -16.85 12.13 -21.03
N ALA A 75 -15.64 12.65 -21.21
CA ALA A 75 -15.28 13.50 -22.33
C ALA A 75 -13.94 13.08 -22.92
N SER A 76 -13.93 12.84 -24.23
CA SER A 76 -12.73 12.43 -24.97
C SER A 76 -11.55 13.36 -24.69
N SER A 77 -10.37 12.77 -24.47
CA SER A 77 -9.10 13.44 -24.14
C SER A 77 -9.08 14.30 -22.88
N LYS A 78 -10.19 14.46 -22.15
CA LYS A 78 -10.25 15.27 -20.91
C LYS A 78 -10.50 14.38 -19.69
N ARG A 79 -11.65 13.71 -19.65
CA ARG A 79 -12.06 12.75 -18.62
C ARG A 79 -12.62 11.52 -19.31
N SER A 80 -11.73 10.79 -19.97
CA SER A 80 -12.11 9.63 -20.78
C SER A 80 -12.43 8.38 -19.95
N ALA A 81 -12.15 8.37 -18.64
CA ALA A 81 -12.43 7.25 -17.76
C ALA A 81 -12.55 7.70 -16.29
N GLY A 82 -13.20 6.89 -15.45
CA GLY A 82 -13.38 7.17 -14.03
C GLY A 82 -14.06 6.04 -13.25
N PHE A 83 -14.13 6.20 -11.93
CA PHE A 83 -14.90 5.34 -11.03
C PHE A 83 -16.36 5.80 -11.02
N GLU A 84 -17.27 4.95 -11.52
CA GLU A 84 -18.72 5.21 -11.53
C GLU A 84 -19.34 4.83 -10.17
N SER A 85 -18.85 3.75 -9.55
CA SER A 85 -19.26 3.38 -8.18
C SER A 85 -18.17 2.65 -7.41
N VAL A 86 -18.16 2.84 -6.09
CA VAL A 86 -17.39 2.08 -5.12
C VAL A 86 -18.33 1.72 -3.99
N VAL A 87 -18.69 0.44 -3.85
CA VAL A 87 -19.64 -0.03 -2.86
C VAL A 87 -18.93 -0.98 -1.91
N VAL A 88 -18.83 -0.57 -0.65
CA VAL A 88 -18.28 -1.39 0.44
C VAL A 88 -19.39 -2.25 1.02
N LYS A 89 -19.17 -3.55 1.06
CA LYS A 89 -20.00 -4.54 1.75
C LYS A 89 -19.26 -5.05 3.00
N GLU A 90 -19.82 -6.06 3.65
CA GLU A 90 -19.24 -6.65 4.85
C GLU A 90 -17.83 -7.23 4.59
N ASP A 91 -17.70 -8.07 3.58
CA ASP A 91 -16.50 -8.83 3.23
C ASP A 91 -15.93 -8.50 1.84
N GLU A 92 -16.63 -7.69 1.06
CA GLU A 92 -16.32 -7.39 -0.33
C GLU A 92 -16.39 -5.90 -0.66
N VAL A 93 -15.70 -5.51 -1.73
CA VAL A 93 -15.80 -4.17 -2.34
C VAL A 93 -16.11 -4.33 -3.82
N GLU A 94 -17.19 -3.71 -4.27
CA GLU A 94 -17.60 -3.67 -5.68
C GLU A 94 -17.21 -2.34 -6.30
N ILE A 95 -16.38 -2.39 -7.34
CA ILE A 95 -15.86 -1.20 -8.02
C ILE A 95 -16.30 -1.23 -9.47
N THR A 96 -17.07 -0.21 -9.87
CA THR A 96 -17.50 -0.03 -11.26
C THR A 96 -16.65 1.07 -11.90
N TYR A 97 -15.97 0.68 -12.97
CA TYR A 97 -15.17 1.50 -13.83
C TYR A 97 -15.96 1.83 -15.09
N ALA A 98 -15.81 3.04 -15.61
CA ALA A 98 -16.31 3.38 -16.95
C ALA A 98 -15.24 4.12 -17.76
N GLY A 99 -15.28 3.96 -19.07
CA GLY A 99 -14.40 4.71 -19.97
C GLY A 99 -14.86 4.72 -21.42
N LEU A 100 -14.43 5.76 -22.14
CA LEU A 100 -14.68 5.96 -23.57
C LEU A 100 -13.58 5.34 -24.42
N GLY A 101 -13.97 4.66 -25.50
CA GLY A 101 -13.05 4.11 -26.50
C GLY A 101 -12.02 3.16 -25.87
N GLY A 102 -10.73 3.46 -26.05
CA GLY A 102 -9.65 2.68 -25.44
C GLY A 102 -9.67 2.68 -23.91
N GLY A 103 -10.15 3.76 -23.28
CA GLY A 103 -10.37 3.81 -21.83
C GLY A 103 -11.43 2.80 -21.36
N GLY A 104 -12.40 2.49 -22.22
CA GLY A 104 -13.40 1.47 -21.98
C GLY A 104 -12.80 0.07 -21.89
N VAL A 105 -11.79 -0.25 -22.71
CA VAL A 105 -11.08 -1.55 -22.65
C VAL A 105 -10.34 -1.69 -21.31
N GLY A 106 -9.72 -0.59 -20.85
CA GLY A 106 -9.11 -0.52 -19.53
C GLY A 106 -10.11 -0.68 -18.38
N ALA A 107 -11.31 -0.10 -18.52
CA ALA A 107 -12.39 -0.19 -17.54
C ALA A 107 -13.03 -1.60 -17.48
N THR A 108 -12.94 -2.37 -18.57
CA THR A 108 -13.54 -3.71 -18.68
C THR A 108 -12.49 -4.81 -18.56
N VAL A 109 -11.94 -5.24 -19.70
CA VAL A 109 -11.20 -6.49 -19.86
C VAL A 109 -9.91 -6.46 -19.04
N SER A 110 -9.17 -5.35 -19.06
CA SER A 110 -7.87 -5.24 -18.39
C SER A 110 -7.92 -5.42 -16.87
N ARG A 111 -9.02 -5.00 -16.22
CA ARG A 111 -9.19 -5.14 -14.76
C ARG A 111 -9.95 -6.40 -14.36
N SER A 112 -10.86 -6.88 -15.21
CA SER A 112 -11.73 -8.04 -14.93
C SER A 112 -11.02 -9.34 -14.58
N ARG A 113 -9.76 -9.50 -15.04
CA ARG A 113 -8.93 -10.69 -14.85
C ARG A 113 -7.72 -10.46 -13.92
N ALA A 114 -7.69 -9.33 -13.21
CA ALA A 114 -6.58 -9.01 -12.34
C ALA A 114 -6.49 -9.98 -11.15
N GLY A 115 -5.28 -10.18 -10.61
CA GLY A 115 -5.10 -10.94 -9.39
C GLY A 115 -5.96 -10.40 -8.24
N ASP A 116 -6.48 -11.31 -7.43
CA ASP A 116 -7.39 -11.08 -6.30
C ASP A 116 -8.80 -10.56 -6.66
N VAL A 117 -9.16 -10.45 -7.95
CA VAL A 117 -10.56 -10.27 -8.38
C VAL A 117 -11.35 -11.56 -8.17
N LEU A 118 -12.43 -11.49 -7.39
CA LEU A 118 -13.30 -12.63 -7.08
C LEU A 118 -14.28 -12.93 -8.22
N ARG A 119 -14.89 -11.87 -8.76
CA ARG A 119 -15.81 -11.91 -9.89
C ARG A 119 -15.85 -10.58 -10.61
N SER A 120 -16.32 -10.59 -11.85
CA SER A 120 -16.48 -9.38 -12.64
C SER A 120 -17.68 -9.44 -13.57
N THR A 121 -18.15 -8.27 -14.00
CA THR A 121 -19.16 -8.12 -15.05
C THR A 121 -18.69 -7.00 -15.97
N VAL A 122 -18.64 -7.25 -17.27
CA VAL A 122 -18.13 -6.28 -18.25
C VAL A 122 -19.10 -6.12 -19.41
N SER A 123 -19.25 -4.88 -19.88
CA SER A 123 -19.92 -4.58 -21.14
C SER A 123 -18.97 -4.75 -22.32
N GLU A 124 -19.51 -4.65 -23.54
CA GLU A 124 -18.68 -4.36 -24.71
C GLU A 124 -17.89 -3.06 -24.52
N SER A 125 -16.73 -2.96 -25.18
CA SER A 125 -15.84 -1.80 -25.08
C SER A 125 -15.00 -1.61 -26.36
N GLY A 126 -14.33 -0.46 -26.49
CA GLY A 126 -13.55 -0.11 -27.69
C GLY A 126 -14.37 0.61 -28.77
N GLY A 127 -13.69 1.06 -29.84
CA GLY A 127 -14.34 1.62 -31.03
C GLY A 127 -15.26 2.83 -30.77
N GLY A 128 -14.90 3.72 -29.83
CA GLY A 128 -15.68 4.91 -29.47
C GLY A 128 -16.83 4.70 -28.48
N LYS A 129 -17.15 3.45 -28.12
CA LYS A 129 -18.21 3.12 -27.15
C LYS A 129 -17.80 3.47 -25.71
N VAL A 130 -18.78 3.65 -24.83
CA VAL A 130 -18.57 3.63 -23.38
C VAL A 130 -18.52 2.18 -22.92
N GLY A 131 -17.37 1.74 -22.41
CA GLY A 131 -17.22 0.46 -21.72
C GLY A 131 -17.41 0.63 -20.22
N ARG A 132 -18.11 -0.32 -19.58
CA ARG A 132 -18.30 -0.40 -18.13
C ARG A 132 -17.90 -1.77 -17.62
N GLY A 133 -17.08 -1.81 -16.59
CA GLY A 133 -16.67 -3.04 -15.92
C GLY A 133 -16.82 -2.90 -14.42
N THR A 134 -17.53 -3.83 -13.79
CA THR A 134 -17.57 -3.98 -12.35
C THR A 134 -16.70 -5.15 -11.95
N ILE A 135 -15.77 -4.94 -11.03
CA ILE A 135 -15.03 -6.02 -10.36
C ILE A 135 -15.43 -6.09 -8.90
N VAL A 136 -15.32 -7.28 -8.32
CA VAL A 136 -15.50 -7.50 -6.90
C VAL A 136 -14.21 -8.02 -6.29
N LEU A 137 -13.77 -7.36 -5.23
CA LEU A 137 -12.54 -7.64 -4.49
C LEU A 137 -12.88 -8.00 -3.05
N PRO A 138 -12.03 -8.77 -2.35
CA PRO A 138 -12.12 -8.88 -0.91
C PRO A 138 -11.96 -7.50 -0.26
N ARG A 139 -12.74 -7.21 0.77
CA ARG A 139 -12.49 -6.10 1.70
C ARG A 139 -11.19 -6.40 2.44
N ARG A 140 -10.24 -5.46 2.40
CA ARG A 140 -8.96 -5.59 3.12
C ARG A 140 -8.78 -4.48 4.16
N GLU A 141 -8.08 -4.80 5.23
CA GLU A 141 -7.55 -3.87 6.20
C GLU A 141 -6.07 -3.59 5.92
N ARG A 142 -5.60 -2.42 6.35
CA ARG A 142 -4.18 -2.05 6.25
C ARG A 142 -3.44 -2.51 7.49
N ILE A 143 -2.30 -3.14 7.25
CA ILE A 143 -1.33 -3.47 8.28
C ILE A 143 0.01 -2.88 7.87
N ILE A 144 0.65 -2.15 8.78
CA ILE A 144 1.98 -1.59 8.57
C ILE A 144 2.90 -2.18 9.61
N ILE A 145 4.02 -2.75 9.18
CA ILE A 145 5.05 -3.30 10.05
C ILE A 145 6.25 -2.35 10.00
N GLY A 146 6.62 -1.80 11.15
CA GLY A 146 7.82 -0.99 11.32
C GLY A 146 8.93 -1.86 11.92
N VAL A 147 10.13 -1.78 11.36
CA VAL A 147 11.30 -2.53 11.81
C VAL A 147 12.53 -1.66 11.78
N ASP A 148 13.36 -1.78 12.81
CA ASP A 148 14.65 -1.09 12.89
C ASP A 148 15.65 -1.88 13.74
N ASP A 149 16.92 -1.56 13.58
CA ASP A 149 18.04 -2.12 14.36
C ASP A 149 18.14 -3.64 14.25
N THR A 150 18.25 -4.15 13.03
CA THR A 150 18.41 -5.60 12.78
C THR A 150 19.83 -6.00 12.40
N ASP A 151 20.66 -5.02 12.03
CA ASP A 151 22.01 -5.14 11.52
C ASP A 151 23.05 -4.59 12.50
N SER A 152 24.33 -4.88 12.22
CA SER A 152 25.48 -4.39 12.99
C SER A 152 26.41 -3.57 12.10
N LYS A 153 27.53 -3.11 12.65
CA LYS A 153 28.57 -2.41 11.86
C LYS A 153 29.25 -3.30 10.82
N THR A 154 29.15 -4.62 10.94
CA THR A 154 29.92 -5.58 10.13
C THR A 154 29.04 -6.57 9.36
N GLU A 155 27.76 -6.68 9.69
CA GLU A 155 26.86 -7.68 9.12
C GLU A 155 25.41 -7.19 9.08
N GLY A 156 24.69 -7.59 8.02
CA GLY A 156 23.26 -7.34 7.88
C GLY A 156 22.92 -6.02 7.20
N ALA A 157 21.64 -5.87 6.83
CA ALA A 157 21.05 -4.62 6.41
C ALA A 157 19.52 -4.67 6.63
N THR A 158 18.99 -3.79 7.48
CA THR A 158 17.59 -3.85 7.90
C THR A 158 16.60 -3.84 6.73
N TRP A 159 16.78 -2.93 5.76
CA TRP A 159 15.85 -2.81 4.63
C TRP A 159 15.77 -4.08 3.77
N SER A 160 16.90 -4.75 3.53
CA SER A 160 16.95 -5.91 2.64
C SER A 160 16.39 -7.15 3.32
N LEU A 161 16.69 -7.33 4.62
CA LEU A 161 16.10 -8.38 5.44
C LEU A 161 14.58 -8.25 5.47
N VAL A 162 14.07 -7.06 5.80
CA VAL A 162 12.63 -6.79 5.89
C VAL A 162 11.94 -6.98 4.54
N HIS A 163 12.54 -6.53 3.44
CA HIS A 163 11.98 -6.76 2.10
C HIS A 163 11.89 -8.26 1.75
N ASN A 164 12.94 -9.02 2.03
CA ASN A 164 12.99 -10.45 1.73
C ASN A 164 12.02 -11.27 2.60
N ILE A 165 11.89 -10.93 3.89
CA ILE A 165 10.86 -11.51 4.76
C ILE A 165 9.48 -11.21 4.20
N SER A 166 9.21 -9.96 3.82
CA SER A 166 7.91 -9.54 3.30
C SER A 166 7.51 -10.29 2.03
N LEU A 167 8.45 -10.48 1.10
CA LEU A 167 8.24 -11.33 -0.08
C LEU A 167 7.97 -12.79 0.28
N LYS A 168 8.63 -13.30 1.32
CA LYS A 168 8.51 -14.70 1.74
C LYS A 168 7.17 -15.00 2.40
N VAL A 169 6.60 -14.04 3.13
CA VAL A 169 5.34 -14.20 3.88
C VAL A 169 4.10 -13.73 3.12
N ASP A 170 4.28 -13.09 1.95
CA ASP A 170 3.19 -12.69 1.04
C ASP A 170 2.29 -13.87 0.70
N ARG A 171 0.99 -13.71 0.93
CA ARG A 171 -0.02 -14.77 0.72
C ARG A 171 -1.41 -14.16 0.48
N PRO A 172 -2.39 -14.91 -0.05
CA PRO A 172 -3.73 -14.40 -0.31
C PRO A 172 -4.39 -13.67 0.87
N GLU A 173 -4.16 -14.14 2.09
CA GLU A 173 -4.69 -13.57 3.33
C GLU A 173 -4.04 -12.22 3.69
N ALA A 174 -2.80 -11.97 3.26
CA ALA A 174 -2.05 -10.75 3.55
C ALA A 174 -1.07 -10.45 2.41
N ARG A 175 -1.46 -9.50 1.56
CA ARG A 175 -0.71 -9.13 0.35
C ARG A 175 0.30 -8.05 0.65
N TYR A 176 1.56 -8.26 0.31
CA TYR A 176 2.62 -7.27 0.43
C TYR A 176 2.48 -6.17 -0.64
N VAL A 177 2.37 -4.92 -0.21
CA VAL A 177 2.03 -3.78 -1.07
C VAL A 177 3.23 -2.86 -1.28
N SER A 178 3.79 -2.32 -0.21
CA SER A 178 4.84 -1.30 -0.30
C SER A 178 5.89 -1.43 0.78
N HIS A 179 7.02 -0.77 0.51
CA HIS A 179 8.19 -0.72 1.36
C HIS A 179 8.79 0.67 1.29
N ALA A 180 9.16 1.20 2.45
CA ALA A 180 9.77 2.51 2.58
C ALA A 180 10.96 2.43 3.54
N LEU A 181 12.01 3.17 3.18
CA LEU A 181 13.15 3.46 4.05
C LEU A 181 12.97 4.87 4.60
N ILE A 182 13.17 5.05 5.90
CA ILE A 182 12.98 6.31 6.60
C ILE A 182 14.32 6.77 7.14
N GLN A 183 14.80 7.90 6.62
CA GLN A 183 16.01 8.54 7.10
C GLN A 183 15.72 9.23 8.43
N LEU A 184 16.36 8.77 9.51
CA LEU A 184 16.23 9.32 10.86
C LEU A 184 17.39 10.26 11.18
N PHE A 185 17.27 10.97 12.31
CA PHE A 185 18.33 11.81 12.85
C PHE A 185 19.58 10.96 13.15
N PRO A 186 20.76 11.32 12.63
CA PRO A 186 21.99 10.56 12.88
C PRO A 186 22.36 10.53 14.36
N VAL A 187 22.55 9.33 14.92
CA VAL A 187 23.00 9.14 16.31
C VAL A 187 24.28 8.31 16.36
N PRO A 188 25.23 8.60 17.27
CA PRO A 188 26.51 7.87 17.36
C PRO A 188 26.36 6.36 17.62
N THR A 189 25.23 5.95 18.19
CA THR A 189 24.95 4.57 18.60
C THR A 189 24.44 3.67 17.47
N LYS A 190 24.11 4.23 16.29
CA LYS A 190 23.54 3.46 15.16
C LYS A 190 24.55 3.18 14.05
N THR A 191 24.14 2.30 13.13
CA THR A 191 24.85 2.04 11.87
C THR A 191 24.98 3.32 11.05
N GLN A 192 25.88 3.30 10.07
CA GLN A 192 26.39 4.50 9.39
C GLN A 192 25.31 5.42 8.79
N ASN A 193 24.12 4.88 8.45
CA ASN A 193 23.08 5.64 7.76
C ASN A 193 21.84 5.96 8.62
N CYS A 194 21.66 5.38 9.82
CA CYS A 194 20.50 5.64 10.69
C CYS A 194 19.14 5.59 9.95
N VAL A 195 18.82 4.44 9.34
CA VAL A 195 17.62 4.25 8.50
C VAL A 195 16.73 3.15 9.09
N SER A 196 15.46 3.47 9.35
CA SER A 196 14.45 2.47 9.70
C SER A 196 13.62 2.05 8.48
N THR A 197 12.85 0.97 8.61
CA THR A 197 12.08 0.39 7.51
C THR A 197 10.61 0.22 7.88
N ALA A 198 9.70 0.52 6.96
CA ALA A 198 8.29 0.15 7.05
C ALA A 198 7.84 -0.64 5.83
N VAL A 199 7.01 -1.66 6.06
CA VAL A 199 6.31 -2.42 5.01
C VAL A 199 4.81 -2.40 5.22
N GLU A 200 4.07 -2.36 4.12
CA GLU A 200 2.61 -2.33 4.11
C GLU A 200 2.04 -3.63 3.55
N PHE A 201 1.03 -4.16 4.23
CA PHE A 201 0.22 -5.28 3.78
C PHE A 201 -1.25 -4.89 3.66
N ALA A 202 -1.91 -5.40 2.62
CA ALA A 202 -3.37 -5.41 2.50
C ALA A 202 -3.89 -6.79 2.94
N ALA A 203 -4.42 -6.87 4.17
CA ALA A 203 -4.82 -8.13 4.79
C ALA A 203 -6.34 -8.33 4.76
N LEU A 204 -6.78 -9.58 4.69
CA LEU A 204 -8.18 -9.89 4.98
C LEU A 204 -8.44 -9.64 6.48
N PRO A 205 -9.57 -9.02 6.86
CA PRO A 205 -9.88 -8.69 8.25
C PRO A 205 -9.67 -9.87 9.19
N GLY A 206 -8.79 -9.69 10.18
CA GLY A 206 -8.51 -10.70 11.21
C GLY A 206 -7.81 -11.97 10.72
N LYS A 207 -7.15 -11.94 9.54
CA LYS A 207 -6.42 -13.10 8.97
C LYS A 207 -4.92 -12.90 8.86
N ALA A 208 -4.39 -11.80 9.37
CA ALA A 208 -2.96 -11.49 9.26
C ALA A 208 -2.07 -12.16 10.31
N ASP A 209 -2.63 -12.69 11.40
CA ASP A 209 -1.83 -13.11 12.55
C ASP A 209 -0.83 -14.23 12.23
N GLY A 210 -1.21 -15.19 11.36
CA GLY A 210 -0.28 -16.21 10.88
C GLY A 210 0.87 -15.63 10.05
N MET A 211 0.59 -14.60 9.25
CA MET A 211 1.62 -13.87 8.50
C MET A 211 2.55 -13.09 9.42
N LEU A 212 2.01 -12.42 10.44
CA LEU A 212 2.78 -11.66 11.41
C LEU A 212 3.66 -12.56 12.29
N ALA A 213 3.17 -13.74 12.66
CA ALA A 213 3.95 -14.75 13.37
C ALA A 213 5.15 -15.21 12.52
N ASP A 214 4.91 -15.62 11.27
CA ASP A 214 5.99 -16.03 10.35
C ASP A 214 6.99 -14.89 10.10
N PHE A 215 6.50 -13.64 10.00
CA PHE A 215 7.35 -12.46 9.84
C PHE A 215 8.27 -12.29 11.05
N ARG A 216 7.71 -12.35 12.26
CA ARG A 216 8.46 -12.27 13.52
C ARG A 216 9.50 -13.38 13.61
N ASP A 217 9.12 -14.63 13.37
CA ASP A 217 10.00 -15.79 13.48
C ASP A 217 11.21 -15.68 12.53
N LEU A 218 10.98 -15.19 11.31
CA LEU A 218 12.07 -14.94 10.36
C LEU A 218 12.94 -13.76 10.79
N LEU A 219 12.35 -12.71 11.36
CA LEU A 219 13.08 -11.55 11.85
C LEU A 219 13.99 -11.92 13.03
N GLU A 220 13.47 -12.64 14.03
CA GLU A 220 14.23 -13.14 15.18
C GLU A 220 15.34 -14.12 14.74
N ARG A 221 15.11 -14.91 13.69
CA ARG A 221 16.10 -15.87 13.17
C ARG A 221 17.28 -15.21 12.46
N TYR A 222 17.02 -14.14 11.70
CA TYR A 222 17.99 -13.57 10.77
C TYR A 222 18.52 -12.20 11.18
N SER A 223 17.90 -11.55 12.16
CA SER A 223 18.50 -10.38 12.77
C SER A 223 19.78 -10.77 13.53
N VAL A 224 20.77 -9.90 13.47
CA VAL A 224 22.04 -10.02 14.18
C VAL A 224 22.16 -9.01 15.34
N SER A 225 21.07 -8.32 15.68
CA SER A 225 21.01 -7.31 16.74
C SER A 225 20.11 -7.78 17.89
N ASN A 226 20.54 -7.56 19.13
CA ASN A 226 19.70 -7.76 20.31
C ASN A 226 18.74 -6.58 20.56
N ASP A 227 18.93 -5.50 19.81
CA ASP A 227 18.19 -4.25 19.95
C ASP A 227 17.07 -4.11 18.90
N THR A 228 16.73 -5.19 18.18
CA THR A 228 15.68 -5.16 17.17
C THR A 228 14.35 -4.66 17.71
N GLY A 229 13.83 -3.64 17.02
CA GLY A 229 12.48 -3.14 17.20
C GLY A 229 11.57 -3.66 16.11
N MET A 230 10.39 -4.15 16.49
CA MET A 230 9.32 -4.50 15.58
C MET A 230 8.00 -4.02 16.16
N VAL A 231 7.26 -3.24 15.37
CA VAL A 231 5.92 -2.78 15.72
C VAL A 231 4.93 -3.07 14.60
N VAL A 232 3.67 -3.26 14.97
CA VAL A 232 2.56 -3.49 14.04
C VAL A 232 1.48 -2.44 14.26
N TYR A 233 1.21 -1.64 13.23
CA TYR A 233 0.10 -0.71 13.20
C TYR A 233 -1.04 -1.29 12.37
N ARG A 234 -2.20 -1.50 13.01
CA ARG A 234 -3.44 -1.92 12.36
C ARG A 234 -4.36 -0.72 12.25
N GLY A 235 -4.46 -0.13 11.07
CA GLY A 235 -5.25 1.08 10.88
C GLY A 235 -5.16 1.67 9.49
N PHE A 236 -6.19 2.43 9.11
CA PHE A 236 -6.30 3.00 7.78
C PHE A 236 -5.45 4.27 7.58
N ASP A 237 -5.24 5.09 8.61
CA ASP A 237 -4.45 6.32 8.50
C ASP A 237 -3.39 6.39 9.61
N PRO A 238 -2.10 6.20 9.29
CA PRO A 238 -1.03 6.29 10.27
C PRO A 238 -0.64 7.73 10.65
N SER A 239 -1.37 8.76 10.19
CA SER A 239 -1.08 10.17 10.49
C SER A 239 -0.93 10.52 11.99
N PRO A 240 -1.56 9.84 12.97
CA PRO A 240 -1.31 10.12 14.39
C PRO A 240 0.14 9.88 14.84
N LEU A 241 0.95 9.17 14.04
CA LEU A 241 2.38 8.93 14.30
C LEU A 241 3.30 9.96 13.63
N MET A 242 2.75 10.90 12.86
CA MET A 242 3.56 11.82 12.04
C MET A 242 4.42 12.75 12.90
N ASP A 243 3.86 13.36 13.94
CA ASP A 243 4.60 14.24 14.85
C ASP A 243 5.77 13.51 15.52
N TYR A 244 5.52 12.27 16.00
CA TYR A 244 6.56 11.43 16.57
C TYR A 244 7.64 11.11 15.54
N SER A 245 7.26 10.79 14.30
CA SER A 245 8.23 10.51 13.25
C SER A 245 9.06 11.74 12.90
N HIS A 246 8.49 12.95 12.87
CA HIS A 246 9.23 14.18 12.62
C HIS A 246 10.29 14.40 13.70
N LEU A 247 9.94 14.24 14.98
CA LEU A 247 10.91 14.31 16.09
C LEU A 247 12.07 13.31 15.89
N CYS A 248 11.76 12.08 15.44
CA CYS A 248 12.78 11.07 15.16
C CYS A 248 13.69 11.38 13.97
N ARG A 249 13.27 12.29 13.10
CA ARG A 249 14.03 12.71 11.93
C ARG A 249 14.86 13.97 12.19
N THR A 250 14.50 14.77 13.21
CA THR A 250 15.19 16.02 13.55
C THR A 250 16.06 15.95 14.80
N GLU A 251 15.81 15.04 15.74
CA GLU A 251 16.58 14.96 16.98
C GLU A 251 16.64 13.56 17.59
N ARG A 252 17.39 13.43 18.70
CA ARG A 252 17.47 12.20 19.49
C ARG A 252 16.38 12.20 20.55
N ILE A 253 15.52 11.19 20.52
CA ILE A 253 14.41 11.02 21.45
C ILE A 253 14.68 9.89 22.46
N PRO A 254 14.09 9.98 23.66
CA PRO A 254 14.17 8.93 24.67
C PRO A 254 13.31 7.72 24.28
N TYR A 255 13.71 6.53 24.74
CA TYR A 255 13.00 5.28 24.48
C TYR A 255 11.59 5.29 25.09
N GLU A 256 11.42 5.91 26.26
CA GLU A 256 10.15 6.02 26.97
C GLU A 256 9.08 6.72 26.11
N LEU A 257 9.47 7.73 25.33
CA LEU A 257 8.56 8.42 24.41
C LEU A 257 8.06 7.46 23.32
N ALA A 258 8.88 6.53 22.84
CA ALA A 258 8.44 5.51 21.89
C ALA A 258 7.38 4.58 22.49
N VAL A 259 7.60 4.13 23.73
CA VAL A 259 6.66 3.27 24.46
C VAL A 259 5.33 3.99 24.72
N GLU A 260 5.37 5.24 25.16
CA GLU A 260 4.19 6.06 25.39
C GLU A 260 3.42 6.33 24.09
N THR A 261 4.15 6.64 23.02
CA THR A 261 3.55 6.88 21.70
C THR A 261 2.87 5.62 21.18
N ALA A 262 3.52 4.46 21.22
CA ALA A 262 2.93 3.20 20.78
C ALA A 262 1.62 2.89 21.53
N LYS A 263 1.58 3.09 22.86
CA LYS A 263 0.35 2.95 23.65
C LYS A 263 -0.73 3.94 23.24
N LYS A 264 -0.36 5.22 23.06
CA LYS A 264 -1.30 6.29 22.68
C LYS A 264 -1.92 6.06 21.30
N THR A 265 -1.18 5.49 20.36
CA THR A 265 -1.65 5.24 18.98
C THR A 265 -2.22 3.86 18.77
N GLY A 266 -2.24 3.00 19.79
CA GLY A 266 -2.69 1.61 19.68
C GLY A 266 -1.80 0.77 18.76
N THR A 267 -0.52 1.11 18.65
CA THR A 267 0.46 0.35 17.86
C THR A 267 1.00 -0.78 18.72
N ASP A 268 0.92 -2.01 18.21
CA ASP A 268 1.40 -3.20 18.93
C ASP A 268 2.93 -3.26 18.89
N VAL A 269 3.56 -3.37 20.06
CA VAL A 269 5.00 -3.61 20.20
C VAL A 269 5.25 -5.12 20.24
N ILE A 270 5.90 -5.64 19.21
CA ILE A 270 6.20 -7.08 19.06
C ILE A 270 7.59 -7.41 19.59
N LEU A 271 8.58 -6.61 19.19
CA LEU A 271 9.96 -6.67 19.71
C LEU A 271 10.33 -5.28 20.23
N ALA A 272 10.79 -5.24 21.48
CA ALA A 272 10.94 -4.00 22.26
C ALA A 272 12.41 -3.56 22.44
N GLY A 273 13.32 -3.95 21.55
CA GLY A 273 14.71 -3.46 21.56
C GLY A 273 14.81 -1.95 21.26
N GLN A 274 16.02 -1.37 21.32
CA GLN A 274 16.23 0.06 21.04
C GLN A 274 15.73 0.52 19.66
N GLY A 275 15.68 -0.39 18.68
CA GLY A 275 15.05 -0.18 17.38
C GLY A 275 13.58 0.24 17.45
N LEU A 276 12.89 0.05 18.59
CA LEU A 276 11.49 0.49 18.76
C LEU A 276 11.27 1.94 18.33
N ILE A 277 12.23 2.82 18.63
CA ILE A 277 12.18 4.24 18.26
C ILE A 277 12.00 4.40 16.74
N GLY A 278 12.90 3.80 15.97
CA GLY A 278 12.87 3.95 14.52
C GLY A 278 11.79 3.11 13.85
N ALA A 279 11.46 1.95 14.42
CA ALA A 279 10.37 1.09 13.95
C ALA A 279 9.03 1.85 14.02
N LEU A 280 8.76 2.54 15.13
CA LEU A 280 7.54 3.34 15.29
C LEU A 280 7.54 4.57 14.39
N ALA A 281 8.68 5.26 14.26
CA ALA A 281 8.84 6.39 13.35
C ALA A 281 8.64 6.01 11.88
N ALA A 282 8.90 4.75 11.50
CA ALA A 282 8.80 4.31 10.13
C ALA A 282 7.35 4.28 9.58
N ILE A 283 6.39 3.97 10.46
CA ILE A 283 5.00 3.65 10.12
C ILE A 283 4.31 4.69 9.21
N PRO A 284 4.28 6.00 9.54
CA PRO A 284 3.55 6.99 8.73
C PRO A 284 4.11 7.20 7.31
N PHE A 285 5.32 6.69 7.03
CA PHE A 285 6.00 6.84 5.74
C PHE A 285 5.92 5.61 4.83
N CYS A 286 5.22 4.54 5.20
CA CYS A 286 5.15 3.28 4.43
C CYS A 286 4.73 3.44 2.95
N ALA A 287 3.96 4.50 2.66
CA ALA A 287 3.47 4.87 1.33
C ALA A 287 4.06 6.21 0.83
N ARG A 288 5.19 6.65 1.38
CA ARG A 288 5.86 7.93 1.06
C ARG A 288 7.38 7.78 0.82
N PRO A 289 7.85 6.75 0.06
CA PRO A 289 9.27 6.41 -0.02
C PRO A 289 10.17 7.53 -0.59
N GLY A 290 9.64 8.40 -1.46
CA GLY A 290 10.41 9.52 -2.01
C GLY A 290 10.60 10.71 -1.05
N GLU A 291 9.70 10.84 -0.06
CA GLU A 291 9.76 11.86 0.99
C GLU A 291 10.62 11.38 2.15
N SER A 292 10.46 10.11 2.53
CA SER A 292 11.05 9.53 3.74
C SER A 292 12.57 9.35 3.71
N VAL A 293 13.15 9.24 2.51
CA VAL A 293 14.61 9.08 2.32
C VAL A 293 15.38 10.41 2.43
N ARG A 294 14.67 11.54 2.48
CA ARG A 294 15.29 12.86 2.57
C ARG A 294 15.54 13.17 4.04
N PRO A 295 16.75 13.61 4.45
CA PRO A 295 16.94 14.13 5.79
C PRO A 295 16.01 15.32 6.05
N GLU A 296 15.44 15.39 7.25
CA GLU A 296 14.82 16.62 7.75
C GLU A 296 15.90 17.43 8.46
N VAL A 297 15.93 18.74 8.21
CA VAL A 297 16.91 19.68 8.76
C VAL A 297 16.21 20.60 9.74
#